data_AF-A0A1Z9GUH4-F1
#
_entry.id   AF-A0A1Z9GUH4-F1
#
_cell.length_a   1.000
_cell.length_b   1.000
_cell.length_c   1.000
_cell.angle_alpha   90.00
_cell.angle_beta   90.00
_cell.angle_gamma   90.00
#
_symmetry.space_group_name_H-M   'P 1'
#
loop_
_entity.id
_entity.type
_entity.pdbx_description
1 polymer ?
#
loop_
_entity_poly.entity_id
_entity_poly.type
_entity_poly.pdbx_seq_one_letter_code
_entity_poly.pdbx_strand_id
1 'polypeptide(L)' 'MKKNIKKTTFCLLMLLALSNCAQHSVKFGKRCTQLSMNDTYEKSYVWFVDKNSKSDFDSKITRENCDKIEGTL' A
#
# COMPACT_ATOMS: atom_id res chain seq x y z
N MET A 1 34.11 -6.53 14.97
CA MET A 1 32.90 -6.96 14.22
C MET A 1 32.93 -6.38 12.80
N LYS A 2 33.41 -7.09 11.78
CA LYS A 2 33.53 -6.55 10.40
C LYS A 2 33.22 -7.56 9.27
N LYS A 3 32.68 -8.74 9.60
CA LYS A 3 32.67 -9.91 8.70
C LYS A 3 31.38 -10.13 7.88
N ASN A 4 30.33 -9.29 8.02
CA ASN A 4 29.03 -9.56 7.40
C ASN A 4 28.42 -8.43 6.53
N ILE A 5 29.03 -7.23 6.48
CA ILE A 5 28.49 -6.10 5.71
C ILE A 5 28.36 -6.42 4.21
N LYS A 6 29.35 -7.09 3.59
CA LYS A 6 29.29 -7.45 2.16
C LYS A 6 28.13 -8.37 1.80
N LYS A 7 27.81 -9.34 2.67
CA LYS A 7 26.68 -10.27 2.48
C LYS A 7 25.35 -9.56 2.64
N THR A 8 25.22 -8.71 3.66
CA THR A 8 24.01 -7.92 3.89
C THR A 8 23.74 -6.96 2.73
N THR A 9 24.75 -6.26 2.22
CA THR A 9 24.61 -5.37 1.06
C THR A 9 24.19 -6.13 -0.20
N PHE A 10 24.75 -7.32 -0.43
CA PHE A 10 24.35 -8.16 -1.57
C PHE A 10 22.88 -8.61 -1.47
N CYS A 11 22.43 -9.06 -0.30
CA CYS A 11 21.03 -9.42 -0.09
C CYS A 11 20.08 -8.23 -0.30
N LEU A 12 20.44 -7.04 0.18
CA LEU A 12 19.66 -5.81 -0.03
C LEU A 12 19.52 -5.48 -1.52
N LEU A 13 20.61 -5.53 -2.29
CA LEU A 13 20.56 -5.29 -3.73
C LEU A 13 19.67 -6.30 -4.46
N MET A 14 19.74 -7.57 -4.07
CA MET A 14 18.92 -8.62 -4.65
C MET A 14 17.42 -8.39 -4.37
N LEU A 15 17.07 -8.02 -3.13
CA LEU A 15 15.70 -7.68 -2.74
C LEU A 15 15.14 -6.48 -3.53
N LEU A 16 15.95 -5.44 -3.75
CA LEU A 16 15.57 -4.26 -4.55
C LEU A 16 15.39 -4.60 -6.04
N ALA A 17 16.17 -5.54 -6.58
CA ALA A 17 15.97 -6.01 -7.95
C ALA A 17 14.66 -6.81 -8.09
N LEU A 18 14.38 -7.70 -7.13
CA LEU A 18 13.19 -8.55 -7.10
C LEU A 18 11.88 -7.75 -6.90
N SER A 19 11.91 -6.60 -6.22
CA SER A 19 10.70 -5.80 -5.99
C SER A 19 10.05 -5.27 -7.26
N ASN A 20 10.81 -5.11 -8.36
CA ASN A 20 10.26 -4.66 -9.65
C ASN A 20 9.47 -5.76 -10.39
N CYS A 21 9.74 -7.04 -10.09
CA CYS A 21 8.99 -8.18 -10.63
C CYS A 21 7.69 -8.46 -9.87
N ALA A 22 7.44 -7.83 -8.73
CA ALA A 22 6.23 -8.04 -7.97
C ALA A 22 4.99 -7.69 -8.81
N GLN A 23 4.01 -8.60 -8.89
CA GLN A 23 2.75 -8.37 -9.59
C GLN A 23 1.86 -7.35 -8.87
N HIS A 24 2.10 -7.15 -7.57
CA HIS A 24 1.38 -6.22 -6.73
C HIS A 24 2.29 -5.03 -6.36
N SER A 25 1.70 -3.84 -6.30
CA SER A 25 2.32 -2.64 -5.74
C SER A 25 1.77 -2.39 -4.34
N VAL A 26 2.61 -1.88 -3.43
CA VAL A 26 2.18 -1.56 -2.06
C VAL A 26 1.98 -0.05 -1.95
N LYS A 27 0.79 0.38 -1.51
CA LYS A 27 0.48 1.77 -1.19
C LYS A 27 0.46 1.93 0.33
N PHE A 28 1.23 2.91 0.81
CA PHE A 28 1.30 3.24 2.23
C PHE A 28 0.50 4.50 2.54
N GLY A 29 -0.03 4.59 3.76
CA GLY A 29 -0.82 5.69 4.26
C GLY A 29 -2.29 5.33 4.45
N LYS A 30 -2.93 6.01 5.42
CA LYS A 30 -4.34 5.83 5.76
C LYS A 30 -5.22 6.09 4.53
N ARG A 31 -6.01 5.09 4.14
CA ARG A 31 -7.06 5.21 3.12
C ARG A 31 -8.27 4.40 3.52
N CYS A 32 -9.44 4.83 3.02
CA CYS A 32 -10.72 4.23 3.33
C CYS A 32 -11.54 4.02 2.06
N THR A 33 -12.42 3.03 2.10
CA THR A 33 -13.44 2.79 1.09
C THR A 33 -14.74 2.38 1.76
N GLN A 34 -15.85 2.88 1.26
CA GLN A 34 -17.17 2.49 1.75
C GLN A 34 -17.55 1.13 1.14
N LEU A 35 -17.94 0.18 1.98
CA LEU A 35 -18.33 -1.16 1.57
C LEU A 35 -19.84 -1.26 1.29
N SER A 36 -20.65 -0.47 2.01
CA SER A 36 -22.10 -0.43 1.81
C SER A 36 -22.69 0.90 2.26
N MET A 37 -23.96 1.13 1.91
CA MET A 37 -24.72 2.31 2.35
C MET A 37 -24.98 2.37 3.86
N ASN A 38 -24.71 1.28 4.61
CA ASN A 38 -24.98 1.18 6.05
C ASN A 38 -23.75 1.59 6.89
N ASP A 39 -23.09 2.69 6.55
CA ASP A 39 -21.91 3.24 7.24
C ASP A 39 -20.74 2.26 7.47
N THR A 40 -20.74 1.13 6.76
CA THR A 40 -19.69 0.12 6.86
C THR A 40 -18.58 0.47 5.89
N TYR A 41 -17.37 0.65 6.40
CA TYR A 41 -16.21 1.01 5.60
C TYR A 41 -14.98 0.18 5.96
N GLU A 42 -14.09 0.03 4.99
CA GLU A 42 -12.78 -0.54 5.20
C GLU A 42 -11.75 0.57 5.35
N LYS A 43 -10.83 0.40 6.29
CA LYS A 43 -9.73 1.32 6.57
C LYS A 43 -8.44 0.55 6.79
N SER A 44 -7.42 0.92 6.03
CA SER A 44 -6.09 0.30 6.12
C SER A 44 -5.00 1.34 5.88
N TYR A 45 -3.81 1.08 6.46
CA TYR A 45 -2.60 1.89 6.26
C TYR A 45 -1.65 1.30 5.21
N VAL A 46 -1.83 0.03 4.89
CA VAL A 46 -1.04 -0.71 3.91
C VAL A 46 -2.03 -1.39 2.97
N TRP A 47 -1.85 -1.14 1.68
CA TRP A 47 -2.71 -1.68 0.62
C TRP A 47 -1.86 -2.41 -0.40
N PHE A 48 -2.21 -3.66 -0.70
CA PHE A 48 -1.64 -4.42 -1.80
C PHE A 48 -2.53 -4.23 -3.02
N VAL A 49 -1.98 -3.64 -4.07
CA VAL A 49 -2.71 -3.24 -5.27
C VAL A 49 -2.17 -4.02 -6.45
N ASP A 50 -3.00 -4.88 -7.03
CA ASP A 50 -2.64 -5.59 -8.26
C ASP A 50 -2.34 -4.59 -9.38
N LYS A 51 -1.36 -4.91 -10.24
CA LYS A 51 -0.96 -4.03 -11.35
C LYS A 51 -2.13 -3.68 -12.28
N ASN A 52 -3.11 -4.57 -12.45
CA ASN A 52 -4.27 -4.35 -13.31
C ASN A 52 -5.31 -3.42 -12.69
N SER A 53 -5.38 -3.32 -11.37
CA SER A 53 -6.33 -2.44 -10.66
C SER A 53 -5.72 -1.10 -10.24
N LYS A 54 -4.44 -0.88 -10.56
CA LYS A 54 -3.69 0.31 -10.15
C LYS A 54 -4.33 1.63 -10.62
N SER A 55 -4.96 1.66 -11.80
CA SER A 55 -5.64 2.85 -12.34
C SER A 55 -6.86 3.25 -11.52
N ASP A 56 -7.55 2.27 -10.95
CA ASP A 56 -8.85 2.46 -10.32
C ASP A 56 -8.73 2.52 -8.79
N PHE A 57 -7.58 2.12 -8.24
CA PHE A 57 -7.34 2.12 -6.81
C PHE A 57 -7.51 3.53 -6.21
N ASP A 58 -6.86 4.53 -6.80
CA ASP A 58 -6.83 5.89 -6.28
C ASP A 58 -8.19 6.63 -6.48
N SER A 59 -9.16 6.06 -7.21
CA SER A 59 -10.51 6.61 -7.32
C SER A 59 -11.50 5.99 -6.31
N LYS A 60 -11.24 4.75 -5.87
CA LYS A 60 -12.12 4.00 -4.96
C LYS A 60 -11.65 4.05 -3.50
N ILE A 61 -10.35 4.01 -3.29
CA ILE A 61 -9.72 3.88 -1.97
C ILE A 61 -8.83 5.09 -1.74
N THR A 62 -9.32 6.07 -0.98
CA THR A 62 -8.66 7.38 -0.86
C THR A 62 -8.55 7.83 0.58
N ARG A 63 -7.74 8.86 0.83
CA ARG A 63 -7.64 9.48 2.16
C ARG A 63 -8.88 10.31 2.45
N GLU A 64 -9.37 11.02 1.45
CA GLU A 64 -10.54 11.90 1.52
C GLU A 64 -11.79 11.12 1.93
N ASN A 65 -11.92 9.86 1.51
CA ASN A 65 -12.97 8.98 1.99
C ASN A 65 -12.93 8.81 3.52
N CYS A 66 -11.74 8.67 4.10
CA CYS A 66 -11.61 8.60 5.55
C CYS A 66 -12.06 9.88 6.22
N ASP A 67 -11.63 11.03 5.68
CA ASP A 67 -11.93 12.33 6.28
C ASP A 67 -13.43 12.62 6.23
N LYS A 68 -14.13 12.20 5.17
CA LYS A 68 -15.60 12.25 5.06
C LYS A 68 -16.30 11.34 6.06
N ILE A 69 -15.85 10.09 6.19
CA ILE A 69 -16.46 9.10 7.09
C ILE A 69 -16.24 9.47 8.57
N GLU A 70 -15.05 9.97 8.90
CA GLU A 70 -14.68 10.35 10.27
C GLU A 70 -15.09 11.78 10.63
N GLY A 71 -15.76 12.52 9.73
CA GLY A 71 -16.23 13.88 9.97
C GLY A 71 -15.12 14.90 10.22
N THR A 72 -13.96 14.70 9.58
CA THR A 72 -12.81 15.62 9.64
C THR A 72 -12.77 16.61 8.47
N LEU A 73 -13.69 16.45 7.51
CA LEU A 73 -13.91 17.33 6.35
C LEU A 73 -15.14 18.22 6.55
#